data_AF-A0A836VHI1-F1
#
_entry.id   AF-A0A836VHI1-F1
#
_cell.length_a   1.000
_cell.length_b   1.000
_cell.length_c   1.000
_cell.angle_alpha   90.00
_cell.angle_beta   90.00
_cell.angle_gamma   90.00
#
_symmetry.space_group_name_H-M   'P 1'
#
loop_
_entity.id
_entity.type
_entity.pdbx_description
1 polymer ?
#
loop_
_entity_poly.entity_id
_entity_poly.type
_entity_poly.pdbx_seq_one_letter_code
_entity_poly.pdbx_strand_id
1 'polypeptide(L)'
;MQKIDLKKHQQRLDRITEIFAGMVTHADEQAASRCPYRDRFDQCTAKFRCGNQQEAAGDDGLPQCGHDGSFDYRPAWETDPQVYDKAKAKLEQIRSHASRRRPS
;
A
#
# COMPACT_ATOMS: atom_id res chain seq x y z
N MET A 1 -30.79 -15.37 19.06
CA MET A 1 -29.87 -15.25 17.92
C MET A 1 -30.55 -14.43 16.84
N GLN A 2 -29.97 -13.31 16.40
CA GLN A 2 -30.56 -12.46 15.36
C GLN A 2 -30.57 -13.22 14.02
N LYS A 3 -31.68 -13.18 13.28
CA LYS A 3 -31.78 -13.79 11.94
C LYS A 3 -30.84 -13.04 10.99
N ILE A 4 -29.82 -13.71 10.49
CA ILE A 4 -28.89 -13.14 9.52
C ILE A 4 -29.61 -13.06 8.17
N ASP A 5 -29.66 -11.86 7.59
CA ASP A 5 -30.05 -11.66 6.20
C ASP A 5 -28.93 -12.20 5.30
N LEU A 6 -29.17 -13.37 4.71
CA LEU A 6 -28.22 -14.07 3.86
C LEU A 6 -27.76 -13.22 2.68
N LYS A 7 -28.64 -12.39 2.12
CA LYS A 7 -28.31 -11.53 0.97
C LYS A 7 -27.37 -10.41 1.39
N LYS A 8 -27.65 -9.73 2.50
CA LYS A 8 -26.75 -8.72 3.06
C LYS A 8 -25.41 -9.30 3.53
N HIS A 9 -25.42 -10.54 4.02
CA HIS A 9 -24.20 -11.23 4.39
C HIS A 9 -23.33 -11.50 3.16
N GLN A 10 -23.92 -12.05 2.09
CA GLN A 10 -23.22 -12.30 0.83
C GLN A 10 -22.64 -11.02 0.24
N GLN A 11 -23.40 -9.92 0.21
CA GLN A 11 -22.91 -8.62 -0.26
C GLN A 11 -21.67 -8.12 0.49
N ARG A 12 -21.56 -8.40 1.79
CA ARG A 12 -20.37 -8.04 2.57
C ARG A 12 -19.18 -8.91 2.21
N LEU A 13 -19.39 -10.22 1.98
CA LEU A 13 -18.35 -11.13 1.52
C LEU A 13 -17.85 -10.72 0.13
N ASP A 14 -18.76 -10.44 -0.81
CA ASP A 14 -18.42 -10.01 -2.16
C ASP A 14 -17.55 -8.75 -2.14
N ARG A 15 -17.91 -7.77 -1.32
CA ARG A 15 -17.12 -6.54 -1.13
C ARG A 15 -15.73 -6.81 -0.55
N ILE A 16 -15.62 -7.73 0.40
CA ILE A 16 -14.32 -8.10 0.99
C ILE A 16 -13.46 -8.81 -0.05
N THR A 17 -14.04 -9.72 -0.83
CA THR A 17 -13.37 -10.41 -1.92
C THR A 17 -12.83 -9.44 -2.97
N GLU A 18 -13.64 -8.46 -3.38
CA GLU A 18 -13.23 -7.41 -4.34
C GLU A 18 -12.02 -6.61 -3.83
N ILE A 19 -12.06 -6.19 -2.57
CA ILE A 19 -10.95 -5.47 -1.91
C ILE A 19 -9.67 -6.31 -1.91
N PHE A 20 -9.76 -7.59 -1.51
CA PHE A 20 -8.59 -8.48 -1.49
C PHE A 20 -8.07 -8.81 -2.88
N ALA A 21 -8.95 -8.96 -3.87
CA ALA A 21 -8.55 -9.19 -5.25
C ALA A 21 -7.71 -8.01 -5.78
N GLY A 22 -8.16 -6.77 -5.55
CA GLY A 22 -7.40 -5.57 -5.92
C GLY A 22 -6.03 -5.51 -5.23
N MET A 23 -5.95 -5.86 -3.94
CA MET A 23 -4.67 -5.90 -3.21
C MET A 23 -3.69 -6.92 -3.80
N VAL A 24 -4.15 -8.11 -4.15
CA VAL A 24 -3.31 -9.17 -4.72
C VAL A 24 -2.77 -8.74 -6.07
N THR A 25 -3.62 -8.20 -6.95
CA THR A 25 -3.18 -7.69 -8.27
C THR A 25 -2.10 -6.63 -8.14
N HIS A 26 -2.30 -5.64 -7.26
CA HIS A 26 -1.28 -4.61 -7.05
C HIS A 26 -0.01 -5.14 -6.40
N ALA A 27 -0.11 -6.12 -5.49
CA ALA A 27 1.06 -6.75 -4.90
C ALA A 27 1.89 -7.49 -5.96
N ASP A 28 1.25 -8.19 -6.90
CA ASP A 28 1.91 -8.88 -8.01
C ASP A 28 2.61 -7.89 -8.95
N GLU A 29 1.95 -6.79 -9.32
CA GLU A 29 2.53 -5.72 -10.12
C GLU A 29 3.78 -5.12 -9.46
N GLN A 30 3.73 -4.87 -8.14
CA GLN A 30 4.86 -4.32 -7.39
C GLN A 30 5.97 -5.35 -7.16
N ALA A 31 5.65 -6.64 -7.04
CA ALA A 31 6.64 -7.71 -6.90
C ALA A 31 7.51 -7.84 -8.16
N ALA A 32 7.00 -7.46 -9.33
CA ALA A 32 7.76 -7.45 -10.57
C ALA A 32 8.88 -6.39 -10.61
N SER A 33 8.70 -5.27 -9.93
CA SER A 33 9.70 -4.19 -9.86
C SER A 33 10.53 -4.23 -8.58
N ARG A 34 9.95 -4.69 -7.46
CA ARG A 34 10.64 -4.74 -6.16
C ARG A 34 11.82 -5.72 -6.20
N CYS A 35 13.00 -5.23 -5.84
CA CYS A 35 14.14 -6.12 -5.61
C CYS A 35 13.85 -7.00 -4.38
N PRO A 36 13.74 -8.34 -4.52
CA PRO A 36 13.43 -9.23 -3.40
C PRO A 36 14.59 -9.36 -2.40
N TYR A 37 15.78 -8.90 -2.78
CA TYR A 37 16.99 -8.98 -1.96
C TYR A 37 17.36 -7.66 -1.29
N ARG A 38 16.59 -6.58 -1.49
CA ARG A 38 16.84 -5.31 -0.81
C ARG A 38 16.22 -5.31 0.59
N ASP A 39 17.05 -5.11 1.60
CA ASP A 39 16.61 -5.04 2.98
C ASP A 39 16.10 -3.65 3.38
N ARG A 40 15.74 -3.48 4.66
CA ARG A 40 15.21 -2.21 5.20
C ARG A 40 16.24 -1.07 5.28
N PHE A 41 17.51 -1.36 5.06
CA PHE A 41 18.63 -0.42 5.06
C PHE A 41 19.16 -0.19 3.64
N ASP A 42 18.39 -0.61 2.63
CA ASP A 42 18.75 -0.59 1.22
C ASP A 42 20.02 -1.39 0.86
N GLN A 43 20.39 -2.35 1.72
CA GLN A 43 21.47 -3.30 1.47
C GLN A 43 20.95 -4.48 0.63
N CYS A 44 21.78 -4.92 -0.30
CA CYS A 44 21.55 -6.07 -1.14
C CYS A 44 22.03 -7.35 -0.43
N THR A 45 21.08 -8.25 -0.20
CA THR A 45 21.31 -9.56 0.44
C THR A 45 21.52 -10.70 -0.57
N ALA A 46 21.54 -10.38 -1.87
CA ALA A 46 21.70 -11.37 -2.93
C ALA A 46 23.10 -11.99 -2.87
N LYS A 47 23.17 -13.33 -2.88
CA LYS A 47 24.42 -14.10 -2.98
C LYS A 47 24.96 -14.22 -4.42
N PHE A 48 24.32 -13.54 -5.36
CA PHE A 48 24.65 -13.55 -6.78
C PHE A 48 24.60 -12.12 -7.33
N ARG A 49 25.26 -11.90 -8.47
CA ARG A 49 25.32 -10.58 -9.10
C ARG A 49 24.05 -10.25 -9.89
N CYS A 50 23.52 -9.05 -9.71
CA CYS A 50 22.39 -8.53 -10.50
C CYS A 50 22.66 -7.10 -10.96
N GLY A 51 21.90 -6.60 -11.95
CA GLY A 51 22.11 -5.25 -12.51
C GLY A 51 21.83 -4.10 -11.53
N ASN A 52 21.07 -4.37 -10.47
CA ASN A 52 20.75 -3.39 -9.43
C ASN A 52 21.73 -3.47 -8.23
N GLN A 53 22.70 -4.38 -8.24
CA GLN A 53 23.68 -4.51 -7.16
C GLN A 53 24.83 -3.53 -7.39
N GLN A 54 25.05 -2.64 -6.42
CA GLN A 54 26.16 -1.70 -6.39
C GLN A 54 27.25 -2.19 -5.44
N GLU A 55 28.49 -1.78 -5.68
CA GLU A 55 29.62 -2.17 -4.84
C GLU A 55 29.44 -1.67 -3.40
N ALA A 56 29.95 -2.45 -2.44
CA ALA A 56 29.94 -2.07 -1.04
C ALA A 56 30.87 -0.88 -0.81
N ALA A 57 30.52 0.02 0.11
CA ALA A 57 31.35 1.19 0.46
C ALA A 57 32.58 0.84 1.33
N GLY A 58 32.99 -0.43 1.42
CA GLY A 58 34.13 -0.90 2.22
C GLY A 58 34.30 -2.43 2.15
N ASP A 59 35.42 -2.93 2.66
CA ASP A 59 35.84 -4.35 2.55
C ASP A 59 34.88 -5.36 3.21
N ASP A 60 34.14 -4.95 4.25
CA ASP A 60 33.26 -5.84 5.04
C ASP A 60 31.76 -5.54 4.89
N GLY A 61 31.39 -4.63 3.98
CA GLY A 61 30.00 -4.18 3.82
C GLY A 61 29.17 -5.07 2.90
N LEU A 62 27.86 -5.18 3.17
CA LEU A 62 26.95 -5.69 2.15
C LEU A 62 26.86 -4.69 0.99
N PRO A 63 26.81 -5.16 -0.27
CA PRO A 63 26.60 -4.32 -1.43
C PRO A 63 25.27 -3.56 -1.32
N GLN A 64 25.17 -2.37 -1.91
CA GLN A 64 23.91 -1.61 -1.90
C GLN A 64 23.00 -2.01 -3.06
N CYS A 65 21.70 -1.77 -2.93
CA CYS A 65 20.77 -1.90 -4.03
C CYS A 65 20.51 -0.52 -4.66
N GLY A 66 20.87 -0.35 -5.93
CA GLY A 66 20.65 0.88 -6.70
C GLY A 66 19.22 1.09 -7.19
N HIS A 67 18.26 0.26 -6.76
CA HIS A 67 16.85 0.42 -7.12
C HIS A 67 16.25 1.61 -6.36
N ASP A 68 15.51 2.47 -7.05
CA ASP A 68 14.97 3.74 -6.52
C ASP A 68 14.06 3.58 -5.28
N GLY A 69 13.43 2.41 -5.11
CA GLY A 69 12.68 2.07 -3.91
C GLY A 69 11.37 2.80 -3.73
N SER A 70 10.90 3.45 -4.78
CA SER A 70 9.61 4.13 -4.76
C SER A 70 8.51 3.08 -4.87
N PHE A 71 7.99 2.65 -3.71
CA PHE A 71 6.82 1.77 -3.63
C PHE A 71 5.64 2.57 -3.09
N ASP A 72 4.72 2.99 -3.96
CA ASP A 72 3.48 3.62 -3.53
C ASP A 72 2.39 2.56 -3.37
N TYR A 73 2.10 2.20 -2.12
CA TYR A 73 1.08 1.20 -1.79
C TYR A 73 -0.33 1.81 -1.66
N ARG A 74 -0.48 3.14 -1.69
CA ARG A 74 -1.79 3.80 -1.50
C ARG A 74 -2.84 3.38 -2.55
N PRO A 75 -2.51 3.24 -3.84
CA PRO A 75 -3.47 2.78 -4.85
C PRO A 75 -4.08 1.40 -4.51
N ALA A 76 -3.34 0.53 -3.80
CA ALA A 76 -3.83 -0.80 -3.43
C ALA A 76 -4.90 -0.81 -2.32
N TRP A 77 -5.00 0.26 -1.53
CA TRP A 77 -5.98 0.38 -0.42
C TRP A 77 -7.06 1.42 -0.70
N GLU A 78 -6.81 2.35 -1.62
CA GLU A 78 -7.74 3.38 -2.07
C GLU A 78 -8.50 2.87 -3.31
N THR A 79 -9.38 1.90 -3.10
CA THR A 79 -10.06 1.08 -4.14
C THR A 79 -11.00 1.83 -5.11
N ASP A 80 -11.04 3.15 -5.11
CA ASP A 80 -11.62 3.97 -6.18
C ASP A 80 -11.17 5.43 -5.96
N PRO A 81 -10.40 6.05 -6.88
CA PRO A 81 -10.00 7.45 -6.78
C PRO A 81 -11.17 8.40 -6.52
N GLN A 82 -12.36 8.11 -7.08
CA GLN A 82 -13.55 8.92 -6.86
C GLN A 82 -14.13 8.75 -5.45
N VAL A 83 -14.01 7.57 -4.84
CA VAL A 83 -14.44 7.32 -3.46
C VAL A 83 -13.45 7.95 -2.48
N TYR A 84 -12.14 7.88 -2.79
CA TYR A 84 -11.11 8.58 -2.04
C TYR A 84 -11.33 10.09 -2.04
N ASP A 85 -11.52 10.69 -3.21
CA ASP A 85 -11.75 12.13 -3.34
C ASP A 85 -13.03 12.57 -2.62
N LYS A 86 -14.11 11.78 -2.73
CA LYS A 86 -15.35 12.02 -1.99
C LYS A 86 -15.16 11.90 -0.48
N ALA A 87 -14.40 10.91 -0.01
CA ALA A 87 -14.11 10.72 1.41
C ALA A 87 -13.25 11.85 1.98
N LYS A 88 -12.22 12.26 1.23
CA LYS A 88 -11.34 13.39 1.56
C LYS A 88 -12.13 14.70 1.64
N ALA A 89 -12.95 15.01 0.64
CA ALA A 89 -13.80 16.19 0.62
C ALA A 89 -14.79 16.20 1.81
N LYS A 90 -15.34 15.03 2.16
CA LYS A 90 -16.25 14.89 3.31
C LYS A 90 -15.53 15.12 4.65
N LEU A 91 -14.29 14.63 4.81
CA LEU A 91 -13.48 14.87 6.00
C LEU A 91 -13.11 16.35 6.17
N GLU A 92 -12.80 17.06 5.08
CA GLU A 92 -12.55 18.51 5.07
C GLU A 92 -13.80 19.30 5.48
N GLN A 93 -14.98 18.92 4.97
CA GLN A 93 -16.24 19.52 5.40
C GLN A 93 -16.52 19.31 6.90
N ILE A 94 -16.29 18.10 7.42
CA ILE A 94 -16.47 17.81 8.85
C ILE A 94 -15.52 18.66 9.70
N ARG A 95 -14.25 18.78 9.31
CA ARG A 95 -13.26 19.62 10.00
C ARG A 95 -13.64 21.10 10.02
N SER A 96 -14.06 21.65 8.88
CA SER A 96 -14.47 23.07 8.79
C SER A 96 -15.75 23.37 9.56
N HIS A 97 -16.70 22.42 9.59
CA HIS A 97 -17.89 22.56 10.39
C HIS A 97 -17.60 22.43 11.90
N ALA A 98 -16.68 21.55 12.29
CA ALA A 98 -16.24 21.41 13.68
C ALA A 98 -15.47 22.64 14.18
N SER A 99 -14.63 23.27 13.35
CA SER A 99 -13.92 24.50 13.72
C SER A 99 -14.87 25.68 13.89
N ARG A 100 -15.93 25.78 13.08
CA ARG A 100 -16.99 26.80 13.25
C ARG A 100 -17.85 26.58 14.51
N ARG A 101 -17.95 25.35 14.99
CA ARG A 101 -18.78 24.98 16.15
C ARG A 101 -18.04 24.97 17.49
N ARG A 102 -16.72 25.11 17.51
CA ARG A 102 -15.98 25.40 18.75
C ARG A 102 -15.89 26.92 18.89
N PRO A 103 -16.75 27.56 19.71
CA PRO A 103 -16.41 28.90 20.17
C PRO A 103 -15.14 28.78 21.01
N SER A 104 -14.28 29.79 20.89
CA SER A 104 -13.03 29.92 21.65
C SER A 104 -13.25 29.96 23.14
#